data_AF-A0A183EAX3-F1
#
_entry.id   AF-A0A183EAX3-F1
#
_cell.length_a   1.000
_cell.length_b   1.000
_cell.length_c   1.000
_cell.angle_alpha   90.00
_cell.angle_beta   90.00
_cell.angle_gamma   90.00
#
_symmetry.space_group_name_H-M   'P 1'
#
loop_
_entity.id
_entity.type
_entity.pdbx_description
1 polymer ?
#
loop_
_entity_poly.entity_id
_entity_poly.type
_entity_poly.pdbx_seq_one_letter_code
_entity_poly.pdbx_strand_id
1 'polypeptide(L)'
;MACDTFIKVAHKCKRHFVVTQAGESGPFIDEILSSLNSIICDLSPQQVHVFYEAVGCLISAQNESVIRENLIERLMQLPNSIWEEIISHASQDITVMREHEVVKNILNILKTNVSACRTIGEPFICQLSKIYLDMLNVYKVISESISSFVRESGEGALKQPLLKHMRAVKREILTLISTWVSRTQDSYVRFQILLSSKISFHHCLKPFFSITSEIARQRVILENFVPPLFEAVLFDYQRNCPAAREPKVLSLLSIIVTQLQSTINSEVIRILDAVFTCTLEMINRDMEEFPEHRLNFFSLLQALTRESFKVLISLPPELFRLIVDAVVWAFKHTMRNVAEIGKSLILS
;
A
#
# COMPACT_ATOMS: atom_id res chain seq x y z
N MET A 1 -3.94 -25.38 10.22
CA MET A 1 -3.00 -26.50 10.06
C MET A 1 -2.68 -26.78 8.59
N ALA A 2 -3.65 -27.13 7.73
CA ALA A 2 -3.37 -27.43 6.32
C ALA A 2 -2.70 -26.26 5.56
N CYS A 3 -3.27 -25.05 5.60
CA CYS A 3 -2.67 -23.87 4.96
C CYS A 3 -1.30 -23.49 5.55
N ASP A 4 -1.13 -23.64 6.88
CA ASP A 4 0.15 -23.36 7.56
C ASP A 4 1.26 -24.33 7.15
N THR A 5 0.90 -25.59 6.91
CA THR A 5 1.83 -26.58 6.35
C THR A 5 2.13 -26.25 4.89
N PHE A 6 1.11 -25.92 4.10
CA PHE A 6 1.27 -25.60 2.69
C PHE A 6 2.21 -24.40 2.46
N ILE A 7 2.05 -23.29 3.20
CA ILE A 7 2.93 -22.12 3.07
C ILE A 7 4.39 -22.45 3.45
N LYS A 8 4.62 -23.30 4.45
CA LYS A 8 5.96 -23.77 4.81
C LYS A 8 6.59 -24.61 3.71
N VAL A 9 5.82 -25.49 3.07
CA VAL A 9 6.26 -26.27 1.91
C VAL A 9 6.56 -25.35 0.74
N ALA A 10 5.68 -24.38 0.45
CA ALA A 10 5.89 -23.40 -0.62
C ALA A 10 7.21 -22.65 -0.42
N HIS A 11 7.50 -22.13 0.78
CA HIS A 11 8.76 -21.44 1.06
C HIS A 11 10.00 -22.30 0.82
N LYS A 12 9.97 -23.59 1.19
CA LYS A 12 11.12 -24.49 1.08
C LYS A 12 11.28 -25.09 -0.32
N CYS A 13 10.18 -25.32 -1.03
CA CYS A 13 10.16 -26.16 -2.23
C CYS A 13 9.68 -25.44 -3.50
N LYS A 14 9.42 -24.13 -3.46
CA LYS A 14 8.79 -23.34 -4.56
C LYS A 14 9.27 -23.65 -5.98
N ARG A 15 10.56 -23.93 -6.21
CA ARG A 15 11.10 -24.24 -7.54
C ARG A 15 10.50 -25.51 -8.17
N HIS A 16 10.15 -26.50 -7.36
CA HIS A 16 9.57 -27.77 -7.86
C HIS A 16 8.15 -27.59 -8.40
N PHE A 17 7.46 -26.51 -8.01
CA PHE A 17 6.08 -26.24 -8.44
C PHE A 17 6.02 -25.53 -9.81
N VAL A 18 7.08 -24.80 -10.17
CA VAL A 18 7.14 -24.00 -11.40
C VAL A 18 7.95 -24.65 -12.52
N VAL A 19 8.48 -25.86 -12.26
CA VAL A 19 9.23 -26.67 -13.23
C VAL A 19 8.49 -28.00 -13.43
N THR A 20 8.38 -28.44 -14.68
CA THR A 20 7.82 -29.76 -15.03
C THR A 20 8.66 -30.86 -14.38
N GLN A 21 8.02 -31.70 -13.58
CA GLN A 21 8.68 -32.85 -12.92
C GLN A 21 8.73 -34.05 -13.87
N ALA A 22 9.60 -35.03 -13.57
CA ALA A 22 9.74 -36.23 -14.39
C ALA A 22 8.43 -37.04 -14.40
N GLY A 23 7.93 -37.34 -15.60
CA GLY A 23 6.66 -38.05 -15.79
C GLY A 23 5.42 -37.17 -15.85
N GLU A 24 5.55 -35.86 -15.61
CA GLU A 24 4.45 -34.90 -15.66
C GLU A 24 4.36 -34.18 -17.02
N SER A 25 3.15 -33.76 -17.38
CA SER A 25 2.88 -33.03 -18.64
C SER A 25 3.15 -31.53 -18.54
N GLY A 26 3.22 -30.98 -17.32
CA GLY A 26 3.47 -29.56 -17.06
C GLY A 26 3.84 -29.28 -15.60
N PRO A 27 4.13 -28.01 -15.27
CA PRO A 27 4.37 -27.58 -13.89
C PRO A 27 3.14 -27.75 -13.00
N PHE A 28 3.32 -28.22 -11.77
CA PHE A 28 2.19 -28.46 -10.85
C PHE A 28 1.45 -27.18 -10.44
N ILE A 29 2.08 -26.01 -10.53
CA ILE A 29 1.40 -24.73 -10.29
C ILE A 29 0.21 -24.51 -11.24
N ASP A 30 0.27 -25.04 -12.47
CA ASP A 30 -0.82 -24.90 -13.43
C ASP A 30 -2.06 -25.69 -13.00
N GLU A 31 -1.87 -26.84 -12.37
CA GLU A 31 -2.96 -27.65 -11.80
C GLU A 31 -3.57 -26.96 -10.57
N ILE A 32 -2.73 -26.41 -9.68
CA ILE A 32 -3.19 -25.65 -8.51
C ILE A 32 -4.08 -24.48 -8.94
N LEU A 33 -3.65 -23.72 -9.95
CA LEU A 33 -4.42 -22.56 -10.43
C LEU A 33 -5.70 -22.97 -11.18
N SER A 34 -5.69 -24.10 -11.89
CA SER A 34 -6.88 -24.61 -12.58
C SER A 34 -7.95 -25.13 -11.61
N SER A 35 -7.51 -25.69 -10.48
CA SER A 35 -8.38 -26.21 -9.41
C SER A 35 -8.57 -25.22 -8.26
N LEU A 36 -8.22 -23.94 -8.44
CA LEU A 36 -8.16 -22.95 -7.37
C LEU A 36 -9.48 -22.84 -6.61
N ASN A 37 -10.60 -22.73 -7.33
CA ASN A 37 -11.92 -22.57 -6.73
C ASN A 37 -12.31 -23.76 -5.83
N SER A 38 -12.09 -24.99 -6.30
CA SER A 38 -12.38 -26.20 -5.51
C SER A 38 -11.45 -26.38 -4.31
N ILE A 39 -10.22 -25.86 -4.37
CA ILE A 39 -9.28 -25.93 -3.24
C ILE A 39 -9.71 -24.97 -2.12
N ILE A 40 -10.22 -23.78 -2.47
CA ILE A 40 -10.48 -22.72 -1.49
C ILE A 40 -11.94 -22.62 -1.04
N CYS A 41 -12.89 -23.32 -1.65
CA CYS A 41 -14.32 -23.15 -1.40
C CYS A 41 -14.73 -23.38 0.07
N ASP A 42 -14.05 -24.29 0.77
CA ASP A 42 -14.34 -24.65 2.16
C ASP A 42 -13.42 -23.91 3.17
N LEU A 43 -12.55 -23.02 2.68
CA LEU A 43 -11.59 -22.30 3.52
C LEU A 43 -12.21 -21.04 4.12
N SER A 44 -11.84 -20.72 5.36
CA SER A 44 -12.16 -19.42 5.96
C SER A 44 -11.41 -18.29 5.25
N PRO A 45 -11.87 -17.03 5.31
CA PRO A 45 -11.17 -15.91 4.66
C PRO A 45 -9.69 -15.80 5.05
N GLN A 46 -9.36 -16.02 6.33
CA GLN A 46 -7.97 -16.01 6.80
C GLN A 46 -7.13 -17.13 6.16
N GLN A 47 -7.72 -18.31 5.99
CA GLN A 47 -7.05 -19.45 5.34
C GLN A 47 -6.87 -19.20 3.84
N VAL A 48 -7.85 -18.56 3.18
CA VAL A 48 -7.72 -18.11 1.79
C VAL A 48 -6.53 -17.16 1.65
N HIS A 49 -6.39 -16.17 2.53
CA HIS A 49 -5.25 -15.23 2.48
C HIS A 49 -3.89 -15.96 2.60
N VAL A 50 -3.77 -16.91 3.53
CA VAL A 50 -2.53 -17.72 3.69
C VAL A 50 -2.28 -18.57 2.45
N PHE A 51 -3.34 -19.12 1.84
CA PHE A 51 -3.23 -19.89 0.60
C PHE A 51 -2.72 -19.03 -0.56
N TYR A 52 -3.28 -17.84 -0.76
CA TYR A 52 -2.79 -16.90 -1.79
C TYR A 52 -1.36 -16.43 -1.54
N GLU A 53 -0.96 -16.24 -0.27
CA GLU A 53 0.43 -15.95 0.09
C GLU A 53 1.37 -17.10 -0.29
N ALA A 54 0.95 -18.35 -0.04
CA ALA A 54 1.70 -19.54 -0.40
C ALA A 54 1.84 -19.70 -1.93
N VAL A 55 0.75 -19.56 -2.69
CA VAL A 55 0.81 -19.63 -4.17
C VAL A 55 1.62 -18.46 -4.73
N GLY A 56 1.51 -17.26 -4.17
CA GLY A 56 2.38 -16.14 -4.52
C GLY A 56 3.88 -16.45 -4.30
N CYS A 57 4.21 -17.22 -3.25
CA CYS A 57 5.56 -17.70 -3.03
C CYS A 57 6.03 -18.68 -4.12
N LEU A 58 5.15 -19.56 -4.60
CA LEU A 58 5.44 -20.44 -5.74
C LEU A 58 5.71 -19.62 -7.01
N ILE A 59 4.82 -18.69 -7.34
CA ILE A 59 4.95 -17.79 -8.50
C ILE A 59 6.27 -17.00 -8.45
N SER A 60 6.72 -16.57 -7.26
CA SER A 60 7.99 -15.87 -7.08
C SER A 60 9.22 -16.65 -7.56
N ALA A 61 9.11 -17.98 -7.72
CA ALA A 61 10.19 -18.83 -8.22
C ALA A 61 10.23 -18.95 -9.75
N GLN A 62 9.21 -18.45 -10.47
CA GLN A 62 9.20 -18.43 -11.93
C GLN A 62 10.14 -17.34 -12.45
N ASN A 63 11.12 -17.74 -13.26
CA ASN A 63 12.15 -16.84 -13.79
C ASN A 63 11.66 -16.09 -15.04
N GLU A 64 10.82 -16.72 -15.86
CA GLU A 64 10.32 -16.11 -17.10
C GLU A 64 9.21 -15.10 -16.78
N SER A 65 9.44 -13.81 -17.09
CA SER A 65 8.49 -12.73 -16.74
C SER A 65 7.11 -12.93 -17.35
N VAL A 66 7.05 -13.33 -18.62
CA VAL A 66 5.77 -13.51 -19.33
C VAL A 66 4.95 -14.63 -18.69
N ILE A 67 5.58 -15.76 -18.37
CA ILE A 67 4.90 -16.86 -17.68
C ILE A 67 4.49 -16.43 -16.27
N ARG A 68 5.39 -15.75 -15.54
CA ARG A 68 5.09 -15.25 -14.19
C ARG A 68 3.90 -14.30 -14.17
N GLU A 69 3.82 -13.36 -15.12
CA GLU A 69 2.69 -12.43 -15.26
C GLU A 69 1.38 -13.17 -15.56
N ASN A 70 1.41 -14.18 -16.43
CA ASN A 70 0.24 -15.03 -16.69
C ASN A 70 -0.22 -15.81 -15.45
N LEU A 71 0.72 -16.35 -14.66
CA LEU A 71 0.40 -17.02 -13.40
C LEU A 71 -0.22 -16.06 -12.38
N ILE A 72 0.26 -14.82 -12.30
CA ILE A 72 -0.33 -13.77 -11.44
C ILE A 72 -1.76 -13.46 -11.89
N GLU A 73 -1.97 -13.31 -13.21
CA GLU A 73 -3.30 -13.05 -13.77
C GLU A 73 -4.30 -14.17 -13.44
N ARG A 74 -3.90 -15.44 -13.59
CA ARG A 74 -4.72 -16.60 -13.23
C ARG A 74 -4.99 -16.70 -11.74
N LEU A 75 -3.98 -16.45 -10.89
CA LEU A 75 -4.17 -16.43 -9.43
C LEU A 75 -5.20 -15.37 -9.01
N MET A 76 -5.15 -14.19 -9.62
CA MET A 76 -5.98 -13.05 -9.21
C MET A 76 -7.34 -12.99 -9.91
N GLN A 77 -7.66 -13.94 -10.79
CA GLN A 77 -8.89 -13.94 -11.58
C GLN A 77 -10.16 -13.86 -10.72
N LEU A 78 -10.28 -14.70 -9.68
CA LEU A 78 -11.47 -14.73 -8.82
C LEU A 78 -11.64 -13.42 -8.00
N PRO A 79 -10.63 -12.92 -7.26
CA PRO A 79 -10.72 -11.63 -6.60
C PRO A 79 -11.01 -10.47 -7.56
N ASN A 80 -10.44 -10.49 -8.76
CA ASN A 80 -10.69 -9.46 -9.78
C ASN A 80 -12.13 -9.48 -10.28
N SER A 81 -12.70 -10.65 -10.54
CA SER A 81 -14.11 -10.77 -10.97
C SER A 81 -15.06 -10.15 -9.94
N ILE A 82 -14.86 -10.46 -8.65
CA ILE A 82 -15.69 -9.91 -7.57
C ILE A 82 -15.46 -8.40 -7.41
N TRP A 83 -14.20 -7.95 -7.53
CA TRP A 83 -13.85 -6.53 -7.50
C TRP A 83 -14.56 -5.76 -8.62
N GLU A 84 -14.45 -6.24 -9.86
CA GLU A 84 -15.07 -5.61 -11.04
C GLU A 84 -16.59 -5.54 -10.90
N GLU A 85 -17.22 -6.58 -10.36
CA GLU A 85 -18.65 -6.57 -10.05
C GLU A 85 -19.00 -5.48 -9.02
N ILE A 86 -18.27 -5.39 -7.90
CA ILE A 86 -18.49 -4.36 -6.87
C ILE A 86 -18.31 -2.95 -7.45
N ILE A 87 -17.25 -2.71 -8.22
CA ILE A 87 -16.98 -1.40 -8.83
C ILE A 87 -18.06 -1.05 -9.86
N SER A 88 -18.52 -2.01 -10.66
CA SER A 88 -19.62 -1.80 -11.61
C SER A 88 -20.90 -1.39 -10.89
N HIS A 89 -21.28 -2.08 -9.81
CA HIS A 89 -22.45 -1.71 -9.01
C HIS A 89 -22.30 -0.33 -8.35
N ALA A 90 -21.13 -0.04 -7.77
CA ALA A 90 -20.86 1.24 -7.13
C ALA A 90 -20.85 2.43 -8.10
N SER A 91 -20.56 2.18 -9.39
CA SER A 91 -20.64 3.21 -10.44
C SER A 91 -22.07 3.64 -10.76
N GLN A 92 -23.05 2.77 -10.47
CA GLN A 92 -24.48 3.04 -10.64
C GLN A 92 -25.10 3.58 -9.35
N ASP A 93 -24.70 3.03 -8.21
CA ASP A 93 -25.18 3.45 -6.89
C ASP A 93 -24.03 3.44 -5.86
N ILE A 94 -23.58 4.64 -5.49
CA ILE A 94 -22.50 4.81 -4.52
C ILE A 94 -22.91 4.39 -3.10
N THR A 95 -24.21 4.25 -2.81
CA THR A 95 -24.69 3.89 -1.47
C THR A 95 -24.34 2.45 -1.09
N VAL A 96 -24.09 1.59 -2.08
CA VAL A 96 -23.60 0.21 -1.92
C VAL A 96 -22.29 0.17 -1.11
N MET A 97 -21.46 1.21 -1.17
CA MET A 97 -20.23 1.34 -0.37
C MET A 97 -20.48 1.55 1.14
N ARG A 98 -21.75 1.68 1.56
CA ARG A 98 -22.17 1.74 2.97
C ARG A 98 -22.72 0.42 3.49
N GLU A 99 -22.84 -0.59 2.64
CA GLU A 99 -23.33 -1.90 3.05
C GLU A 99 -22.24 -2.72 3.74
N HIS A 100 -22.59 -3.35 4.87
CA HIS A 100 -21.63 -4.09 5.68
C HIS A 100 -20.97 -5.24 4.91
N GLU A 101 -21.74 -6.00 4.14
CA GLU A 101 -21.20 -7.16 3.40
C GLU A 101 -20.31 -6.73 2.24
N VAL A 102 -20.66 -5.64 1.54
CA VAL A 102 -19.81 -5.08 0.48
C VAL A 102 -18.47 -4.60 1.04
N VAL A 103 -18.48 -3.83 2.13
CA VAL A 103 -17.24 -3.35 2.78
C VAL A 103 -16.38 -4.53 3.28
N LYS A 104 -17.01 -5.60 3.80
CA LYS A 104 -16.29 -6.83 4.18
C LYS A 104 -15.69 -7.55 2.98
N ASN A 105 -16.40 -7.63 1.85
CA ASN A 105 -15.91 -8.24 0.62
C ASN A 105 -14.72 -7.46 0.05
N ILE A 106 -14.82 -6.12 -0.03
CA ILE A 106 -13.71 -5.25 -0.41
C ILE A 106 -12.50 -5.49 0.48
N LEU A 107 -12.71 -5.54 1.80
CA LEU A 107 -11.64 -5.78 2.77
C LEU A 107 -10.94 -7.14 2.55
N ASN A 108 -11.70 -8.20 2.30
CA ASN A 108 -11.15 -9.54 2.03
C ASN A 108 -10.39 -9.59 0.69
N ILE A 109 -10.88 -8.92 -0.36
CA ILE A 109 -10.18 -8.82 -1.65
C ILE A 109 -8.84 -8.11 -1.47
N LEU A 110 -8.82 -6.98 -0.73
CA LEU A 110 -7.60 -6.23 -0.48
C LEU A 110 -6.59 -7.03 0.34
N LYS A 111 -7.04 -7.77 1.37
CA LYS A 111 -6.17 -8.66 2.15
C LYS A 111 -5.58 -9.80 1.31
N THR A 112 -6.39 -10.38 0.42
CA THR A 112 -5.92 -11.36 -0.58
C THR A 112 -4.81 -10.78 -1.46
N ASN A 113 -5.00 -9.55 -1.96
CA ASN A 113 -3.98 -8.84 -2.74
C ASN A 113 -2.71 -8.58 -1.92
N VAL A 114 -2.83 -8.15 -0.66
CA VAL A 114 -1.67 -7.93 0.24
C VAL A 114 -0.89 -9.23 0.45
N SER A 115 -1.59 -10.33 0.72
CA SER A 115 -1.00 -11.66 0.89
C SER A 115 -0.23 -12.12 -0.34
N ALA A 116 -0.83 -12.02 -1.53
CA ALA A 116 -0.16 -12.37 -2.78
C ALA A 116 1.04 -11.44 -3.09
N CYS A 117 0.83 -10.12 -2.96
CA CYS A 117 1.86 -9.11 -3.21
C CYS A 117 3.10 -9.31 -2.33
N ARG A 118 2.93 -9.70 -1.06
CA ARG A 118 4.02 -9.86 -0.10
C ARG A 118 5.06 -10.87 -0.59
N THR A 119 4.62 -12.01 -1.12
CA THR A 119 5.50 -13.10 -1.55
C THR A 119 5.92 -12.99 -3.01
N ILE A 120 5.08 -12.43 -3.89
CA ILE A 120 5.42 -12.19 -5.30
C ILE A 120 6.44 -11.05 -5.45
N GLY A 121 6.26 -9.94 -4.72
CA GLY A 121 7.14 -8.77 -4.79
C GLY A 121 6.87 -7.86 -6.00
N GLU A 122 7.93 -7.25 -6.54
CA GLU A 122 7.87 -6.28 -7.64
C GLU A 122 6.99 -6.71 -8.84
N PRO A 123 7.05 -7.97 -9.35
CA PRO A 123 6.23 -8.40 -10.49
C PRO A 123 4.72 -8.33 -10.26
N PHE A 124 4.26 -8.18 -9.01
CA PHE A 124 2.84 -7.99 -8.69
C PHE A 124 2.25 -6.70 -9.29
N ILE A 125 3.10 -5.85 -9.86
CA ILE A 125 2.67 -4.60 -10.48
C ILE A 125 1.69 -4.77 -11.65
N CYS A 126 1.77 -5.88 -12.37
CA CYS A 126 0.79 -6.23 -13.42
C CYS A 126 -0.64 -6.36 -12.86
N GLN A 127 -0.77 -6.80 -11.60
CA GLN A 127 -2.05 -6.85 -10.89
C GLN A 127 -2.38 -5.50 -10.24
N LEU A 128 -1.42 -4.90 -9.52
CA LEU A 128 -1.67 -3.64 -8.81
C LEU A 128 -2.18 -2.55 -9.76
N SER A 129 -1.56 -2.41 -10.94
CA SER A 129 -1.96 -1.43 -11.95
C SER A 129 -3.40 -1.62 -12.46
N LYS A 130 -3.93 -2.84 -12.49
CA LYS A 130 -5.32 -3.13 -12.92
C LYS A 130 -6.35 -2.55 -11.97
N ILE A 131 -6.07 -2.51 -10.67
CA ILE A 131 -7.02 -2.10 -9.63
C ILE A 131 -6.68 -0.74 -9.00
N TYR A 132 -5.54 -0.13 -9.36
CA TYR A 132 -4.97 0.98 -8.61
C TYR A 132 -5.87 2.21 -8.51
N LEU A 133 -6.39 2.70 -9.65
CA LEU A 133 -7.23 3.90 -9.67
C LEU A 133 -8.58 3.67 -8.98
N ASP A 134 -9.20 2.51 -9.22
CA ASP A 134 -10.44 2.13 -8.55
C ASP A 134 -10.22 2.03 -7.04
N MET A 135 -9.08 1.47 -6.61
CA MET A 135 -8.73 1.39 -5.20
C MET A 135 -8.60 2.78 -4.56
N LEU A 136 -8.00 3.75 -5.26
CA LEU A 136 -7.93 5.13 -4.77
C LEU A 136 -9.31 5.82 -4.75
N ASN A 137 -10.18 5.52 -5.70
CA ASN A 137 -11.56 6.01 -5.68
C ASN A 137 -12.35 5.42 -4.50
N VAL A 138 -12.22 4.12 -4.25
CA VAL A 138 -12.78 3.46 -3.06
C VAL A 138 -12.25 4.09 -1.78
N TYR A 139 -10.95 4.39 -1.70
CA TYR A 139 -10.37 5.09 -0.55
C TYR A 139 -11.08 6.43 -0.29
N LYS A 140 -11.24 7.26 -1.33
CA LYS A 140 -11.89 8.58 -1.24
C LYS A 140 -13.34 8.45 -0.77
N VAL A 141 -14.13 7.59 -1.43
CA VAL A 141 -15.56 7.38 -1.11
C VAL A 141 -15.75 6.86 0.32
N ILE A 142 -14.95 5.87 0.73
CA ILE A 142 -15.01 5.32 2.08
C ILE A 142 -14.61 6.38 3.11
N SER A 143 -13.61 7.21 2.81
CA SER A 143 -13.21 8.29 3.70
C SER A 143 -14.29 9.34 3.88
N GLU A 144 -14.90 9.81 2.79
CA GLU A 144 -16.02 10.76 2.82
C GLU A 144 -17.22 10.20 3.59
N SER A 145 -17.50 8.91 3.43
CA SER A 145 -18.53 8.21 4.20
C SER A 145 -18.21 8.26 5.70
N ILE A 146 -16.98 7.91 6.11
CA ILE A 146 -16.53 8.02 7.52
C ILE A 146 -16.72 9.44 8.03
N SER A 147 -16.26 10.46 7.29
CA SER A 147 -16.39 11.86 7.70
C SER A 147 -17.86 12.28 7.84
N SER A 148 -18.77 11.81 6.97
CA SER A 148 -20.20 12.12 7.09
C SER A 148 -20.80 11.51 8.34
N PHE A 149 -20.54 10.24 8.63
CA PHE A 149 -21.02 9.59 9.85
C PHE A 149 -20.50 10.27 11.12
N VAL A 150 -19.22 10.67 11.14
CA VAL A 150 -18.65 11.41 12.28
C VAL A 150 -19.28 12.78 12.44
N ARG A 151 -19.59 13.48 11.34
CA ARG A 151 -20.29 14.77 11.39
C ARG A 151 -21.73 14.64 11.90
N GLU A 152 -22.42 13.57 11.54
CA GLU A 152 -23.82 13.34 11.91
C GLU A 152 -24.00 12.80 13.33
N SER A 153 -23.09 11.92 13.78
CA SER A 153 -23.24 11.16 15.05
C SER A 153 -22.08 11.36 16.04
N GLY A 154 -21.15 12.28 15.75
CA GLY A 154 -19.95 12.51 16.54
C GLY A 154 -18.90 11.40 16.43
N GLU A 155 -17.77 11.57 17.13
CA GLU A 155 -16.65 10.61 17.09
C GLU A 155 -17.01 9.22 17.64
N GLY A 156 -18.06 9.11 18.45
CA GLY A 156 -18.59 7.84 18.94
C GLY A 156 -18.98 6.87 17.82
N ALA A 157 -19.37 7.40 16.64
CA ALA A 157 -19.68 6.61 15.45
C ALA A 157 -18.52 5.68 15.05
N LEU A 158 -17.26 6.09 15.26
CA LEU A 158 -16.07 5.32 14.91
C LEU A 158 -16.00 3.95 15.61
N LYS A 159 -16.78 3.72 16.67
CA LYS A 159 -16.87 2.44 17.38
C LYS A 159 -17.79 1.43 16.70
N GLN A 160 -18.67 1.88 15.79
CA GLN A 160 -19.63 1.02 15.08
C GLN A 160 -18.91 0.02 14.16
N PRO A 161 -19.47 -1.20 13.98
CA PRO A 161 -18.86 -2.24 13.14
C PRO A 161 -18.58 -1.78 11.70
N LEU A 162 -19.52 -1.10 11.04
CA LEU A 162 -19.33 -0.61 9.67
C LEU A 162 -18.08 0.28 9.55
N LEU A 163 -17.99 1.29 10.40
CA LEU A 163 -16.90 2.28 10.38
C LEU A 163 -15.56 1.65 10.73
N LYS A 164 -15.54 0.61 11.57
CA LYS A 164 -14.33 -0.21 11.81
C LYS A 164 -13.89 -0.92 10.53
N HIS A 165 -14.80 -1.54 9.78
CA HIS A 165 -14.47 -2.19 8.51
C HIS A 165 -14.07 -1.17 7.43
N MET A 166 -14.74 -0.03 7.35
CA MET A 166 -14.39 1.07 6.43
C MET A 166 -12.96 1.60 6.70
N ARG A 167 -12.60 1.83 7.96
CA ARG A 167 -11.22 2.19 8.32
C ARG A 167 -10.22 1.08 7.97
N ALA A 168 -10.60 -0.17 8.18
CA ALA A 168 -9.77 -1.31 7.79
C ALA A 168 -9.56 -1.37 6.26
N VAL A 169 -10.57 -1.03 5.44
CA VAL A 169 -10.42 -0.91 3.98
C VAL A 169 -9.38 0.16 3.65
N LYS A 170 -9.50 1.38 4.19
CA LYS A 170 -8.49 2.45 4.00
C LYS A 170 -7.09 1.97 4.36
N ARG A 171 -6.95 1.28 5.51
CA ARG A 171 -5.67 0.74 5.99
C ARG A 171 -5.10 -0.33 5.07
N GLU A 172 -5.93 -1.25 4.57
CA GLU A 172 -5.46 -2.33 3.68
C GLU A 172 -5.06 -1.80 2.30
N ILE A 173 -5.72 -0.77 1.78
CA ILE A 173 -5.29 -0.06 0.57
C ILE A 173 -3.88 0.50 0.75
N LEU A 174 -3.65 1.25 1.83
CA LEU A 174 -2.34 1.81 2.15
C LEU A 174 -1.30 0.70 2.39
N THR A 175 -1.71 -0.43 2.98
CA THR A 175 -0.86 -1.59 3.23
C THR A 175 -0.47 -2.28 1.93
N LEU A 176 -1.36 -2.45 0.96
CA LEU A 176 -1.05 -3.02 -0.35
C LEU A 176 -0.02 -2.18 -1.09
N ILE A 177 -0.26 -0.86 -1.17
CA ILE A 177 0.67 0.08 -1.83
C ILE A 177 2.03 0.05 -1.12
N SER A 178 2.03 0.16 0.21
CA SER A 178 3.25 0.09 1.04
C SER A 178 4.01 -1.23 0.83
N THR A 179 3.30 -2.36 0.78
CA THR A 179 3.86 -3.70 0.57
C THR A 179 4.53 -3.77 -0.79
N TRP A 180 3.87 -3.29 -1.85
CA TRP A 180 4.47 -3.29 -3.18
C TRP A 180 5.66 -2.34 -3.28
N VAL A 181 5.53 -1.08 -2.85
CA VAL A 181 6.61 -0.07 -2.93
C VAL A 181 7.87 -0.55 -2.21
N SER A 182 7.74 -1.11 -1.00
CA SER A 182 8.88 -1.65 -0.24
C SER A 182 9.58 -2.86 -0.87
N ARG A 183 8.94 -3.50 -1.86
CA ARG A 183 9.44 -4.68 -2.57
C ARG A 183 9.92 -4.36 -3.98
N THR A 184 9.81 -3.11 -4.43
CA THR A 184 10.38 -2.68 -5.71
C THR A 184 11.91 -2.68 -5.60
N GLN A 185 12.59 -3.56 -6.33
CA GLN A 185 14.05 -3.62 -6.40
C GLN A 185 14.48 -3.77 -7.86
N ASP A 186 15.00 -2.69 -8.43
CA ASP A 186 15.85 -2.63 -9.63
C ASP A 186 15.44 -3.32 -10.95
N SER A 187 14.22 -3.86 -11.09
CA SER A 187 13.81 -4.46 -12.36
C SER A 187 13.12 -3.44 -13.27
N TYR A 188 13.92 -2.76 -14.08
CA TYR A 188 13.43 -2.14 -15.31
C TYR A 188 12.73 -3.22 -16.15
N VAL A 189 11.45 -3.04 -16.51
CA VAL A 189 10.85 -3.45 -17.81
C VAL A 189 9.34 -3.10 -17.87
N ARG A 190 8.97 -2.38 -18.95
CA ARG A 190 7.65 -2.30 -19.62
C ARG A 190 6.42 -1.73 -18.89
N PHE A 191 6.54 -0.56 -18.28
CA PHE A 191 5.36 0.17 -17.81
C PHE A 191 4.51 0.88 -18.88
N GLN A 192 5.05 1.09 -20.09
CA GLN A 192 4.31 1.83 -21.13
C GLN A 192 3.24 1.01 -21.86
N ILE A 193 3.27 -0.33 -21.80
CA ILE A 193 2.35 -1.15 -22.61
C ILE A 193 1.03 -1.43 -21.86
N LEU A 194 1.05 -1.60 -20.54
CA LEU A 194 -0.14 -1.98 -19.77
C LEU A 194 -1.09 -0.82 -19.44
N LEU A 195 -0.58 0.42 -19.28
CA LEU A 195 -1.44 1.61 -19.14
C LEU A 195 -2.07 2.03 -20.48
N SER A 196 -1.45 1.65 -21.60
CA SER A 196 -1.93 2.00 -22.94
C SER A 196 -3.17 1.22 -23.40
N SER A 197 -3.56 0.15 -22.70
CA SER A 197 -4.71 -0.68 -23.10
C SER A 197 -6.02 -0.35 -22.40
N LYS A 198 -6.05 0.59 -21.44
CA LYS A 198 -7.29 1.06 -20.79
C LYS A 198 -7.45 2.58 -20.67
N ILE A 199 -6.58 3.40 -21.29
CA ILE A 199 -6.72 4.86 -21.31
C ILE A 199 -6.79 5.35 -22.76
N SER A 200 -7.89 6.01 -23.09
CA SER A 200 -8.12 6.69 -24.37
C SER A 200 -7.28 7.97 -24.47
N PHE A 201 -5.95 7.87 -24.58
CA PHE A 201 -5.06 9.00 -24.92
C PHE A 201 -3.81 8.50 -25.68
N HIS A 202 -3.91 8.45 -27.01
CA HIS A 202 -2.99 7.71 -27.90
C HIS A 202 -1.85 8.57 -28.50
N HIS A 203 -1.33 9.65 -27.89
CA HIS A 203 -0.44 10.52 -28.69
C HIS A 203 0.72 11.28 -28.04
N CYS A 204 1.39 10.78 -26.99
CA CYS A 204 2.52 11.58 -26.47
C CYS A 204 3.70 10.90 -25.76
N LEU A 205 4.07 9.63 -25.99
CA LEU A 205 5.24 9.06 -25.27
C LEU A 205 6.08 8.08 -26.09
N LYS A 206 6.60 8.51 -27.25
CA LYS A 206 7.45 7.65 -28.10
C LYS A 206 8.96 7.92 -28.17
N PRO A 207 9.57 9.05 -27.75
CA PRO A 207 11.01 9.14 -27.95
C PRO A 207 11.77 9.67 -26.73
N PHE A 208 12.03 8.85 -25.73
CA PHE A 208 13.00 9.10 -24.65
C PHE A 208 13.04 7.80 -23.81
N PHE A 209 14.14 7.14 -23.48
CA PHE A 209 15.47 7.60 -23.16
C PHE A 209 16.35 6.34 -22.95
N SER A 210 17.62 6.40 -23.35
CA SER A 210 18.67 5.59 -22.72
C SER A 210 19.03 6.25 -21.38
N ILE A 211 18.47 5.77 -20.27
CA ILE A 211 18.86 6.18 -18.91
C ILE A 211 19.09 4.90 -18.09
N THR A 212 20.10 4.94 -17.22
CA THR A 212 20.45 3.87 -16.28
C THR A 212 19.23 3.41 -15.45
N SER A 213 19.12 2.11 -15.19
CA SER A 213 17.91 1.40 -14.69
C SER A 213 17.25 2.02 -13.44
N GLU A 214 18.05 2.53 -12.51
CA GLU A 214 17.58 3.05 -11.21
C GLU A 214 16.81 4.38 -11.33
N ILE A 215 17.24 5.30 -12.19
CA ILE A 215 16.58 6.61 -12.35
C ILE A 215 15.23 6.45 -13.06
N ALA A 216 15.13 5.51 -14.00
CA ALA A 216 13.87 5.20 -14.68
C ALA A 216 12.83 4.57 -13.73
N ARG A 217 13.27 3.77 -12.74
CA ARG A 217 12.43 3.12 -11.72
C ARG A 217 11.73 4.13 -10.81
N GLN A 218 12.49 5.06 -10.23
CA GLN A 218 11.95 6.09 -9.35
C GLN A 218 10.98 7.00 -10.09
N ARG A 219 11.23 7.29 -11.37
CA ARG A 219 10.29 8.04 -12.23
C ARG A 219 8.96 7.32 -12.41
N VAL A 220 8.90 6.00 -12.61
CA VAL A 220 7.60 5.32 -12.77
C VAL A 220 6.71 5.49 -11.53
N ILE A 221 7.29 5.27 -10.34
CA ILE A 221 6.55 5.44 -9.07
C ILE A 221 6.17 6.91 -8.87
N LEU A 222 7.12 7.83 -9.06
CA LEU A 222 6.92 9.27 -8.85
C LEU A 222 5.96 9.91 -9.86
N GLU A 223 5.93 9.45 -11.11
CA GLU A 223 5.12 10.06 -12.18
C GLU A 223 3.73 9.42 -12.28
N ASN A 224 3.59 8.11 -11.99
CA ASN A 224 2.33 7.39 -12.22
C ASN A 224 1.58 6.99 -10.94
N PHE A 225 2.27 6.81 -9.81
CA PHE A 225 1.65 6.35 -8.56
C PHE A 225 1.55 7.46 -7.52
N VAL A 226 2.62 8.22 -7.30
CA VAL A 226 2.65 9.26 -6.25
C VAL A 226 1.57 10.34 -6.44
N PRO A 227 1.35 10.94 -7.63
CA PRO A 227 0.41 12.04 -7.77
C PRO A 227 -1.04 11.65 -7.43
N PRO A 228 -1.64 10.59 -8.02
CA PRO A 228 -3.02 10.21 -7.67
C PRO A 228 -3.14 9.71 -6.22
N LEU A 229 -2.10 9.06 -5.68
CA LEU A 229 -2.07 8.68 -4.26
C LEU A 229 -2.12 9.91 -3.36
N PHE A 230 -1.29 10.91 -3.64
CA PHE A 230 -1.17 12.10 -2.80
C PHE A 230 -2.45 12.94 -2.86
N GLU A 231 -3.07 13.04 -4.04
CA GLU A 231 -4.39 13.63 -4.21
C GLU A 231 -5.47 12.90 -3.40
N ALA A 232 -5.42 11.57 -3.33
CA ALA A 232 -6.40 10.78 -2.57
C ALA A 232 -6.19 10.86 -1.06
N VAL A 233 -4.94 10.91 -0.59
CA VAL A 233 -4.59 10.61 0.80
C VAL A 233 -4.17 11.85 1.60
N LEU A 234 -3.41 12.78 1.03
CA LEU A 234 -2.81 13.86 1.82
C LEU A 234 -3.85 14.83 2.37
N PHE A 235 -4.68 15.39 1.49
CA PHE A 235 -5.75 16.31 1.90
C PHE A 235 -6.78 15.61 2.79
N ASP A 236 -7.08 14.33 2.50
CA ASP A 236 -7.96 13.50 3.33
C ASP A 236 -7.42 13.32 4.76
N TYR A 237 -6.13 13.03 4.91
CA TYR A 237 -5.51 12.93 6.23
C TYR A 237 -5.58 14.26 6.98
N GLN A 238 -5.26 15.37 6.32
CA GLN A 238 -5.25 16.70 6.94
C GLN A 238 -6.63 17.10 7.49
N ARG A 239 -7.69 16.94 6.69
CA ARG A 239 -9.07 17.38 7.01
C ARG A 239 -9.80 16.50 8.02
N ASN A 240 -9.39 15.25 8.21
CA ASN A 240 -10.05 14.33 9.11
C ASN A 240 -9.81 14.72 10.58
N CYS A 241 -10.79 14.43 11.45
CA CYS A 241 -10.60 14.63 12.89
C CYS A 241 -9.50 13.70 13.43
N PRO A 242 -8.84 14.02 14.56
CA PRO A 242 -7.75 13.23 15.12
C PRO A 242 -8.03 11.72 15.20
N ALA A 243 -9.22 11.33 15.66
CA ALA A 243 -9.62 9.93 15.79
C ALA A 243 -9.84 9.20 14.46
N ALA A 244 -10.07 9.92 13.35
CA ALA A 244 -10.30 9.36 12.02
C ALA A 244 -9.05 9.36 11.13
N ARG A 245 -7.97 10.06 11.52
CA ARG A 245 -6.69 10.07 10.79
C ARG A 245 -6.03 8.70 10.85
N GLU A 246 -5.77 8.09 9.70
CA GLU A 246 -5.19 6.74 9.61
C GLU A 246 -3.65 6.81 9.73
N PRO A 247 -3.04 6.28 10.82
CA PRO A 247 -1.59 6.38 11.05
C PRO A 247 -0.77 5.67 9.97
N LYS A 248 -1.34 4.70 9.24
CA LYS A 248 -0.66 4.03 8.12
C LYS A 248 -0.30 4.99 6.98
N VAL A 249 -0.96 6.16 6.87
CA VAL A 249 -0.58 7.20 5.90
C VAL A 249 0.86 7.66 6.14
N LEU A 250 1.22 7.95 7.40
CA LEU A 250 2.57 8.39 7.77
C LEU A 250 3.62 7.31 7.48
N SER A 251 3.28 6.05 7.79
CA SER A 251 4.16 4.89 7.49
C SER A 251 4.36 4.71 5.98
N LEU A 252 3.30 4.86 5.17
CA LEU A 252 3.40 4.79 3.72
C LEU A 252 4.29 5.90 3.17
N LEU A 253 4.12 7.14 3.65
CA LEU A 253 4.96 8.27 3.24
C LEU A 253 6.44 8.04 3.60
N SER A 254 6.73 7.51 4.79
CA SER A 254 8.10 7.16 5.19
C SER A 254 8.72 6.13 4.23
N ILE A 255 7.96 5.11 3.82
CA ILE A 255 8.40 4.09 2.85
C ILE A 255 8.62 4.70 1.47
N ILE A 256 7.72 5.57 1.00
CA ILE A 256 7.86 6.25 -0.30
C ILE A 256 9.10 7.14 -0.31
N VAL A 257 9.31 7.95 0.74
CA VAL A 257 10.50 8.81 0.86
C VAL A 257 11.77 7.96 0.88
N THR A 258 11.80 6.88 1.64
CA THR A 258 12.95 5.97 1.69
C THR A 258 13.24 5.34 0.33
N GLN A 259 12.19 4.96 -0.42
CA GLN A 259 12.32 4.27 -1.71
C GLN A 259 12.70 5.22 -2.86
N LEU A 260 12.18 6.44 -2.84
CA LEU A 260 12.42 7.46 -3.88
C LEU A 260 13.63 8.34 -3.59
N GLN A 261 14.10 8.36 -2.34
CA GLN A 261 15.26 9.14 -1.92
C GLN A 261 15.15 10.60 -2.39
N SER A 262 16.24 11.19 -2.89
CA SER A 262 16.27 12.56 -3.39
C SER A 262 15.29 12.88 -4.53
N THR A 263 14.72 11.89 -5.23
CA THR A 263 13.73 12.17 -6.29
C THR A 263 12.39 12.66 -5.77
N ILE A 264 12.07 12.42 -4.49
CA ILE A 264 10.83 12.91 -3.87
C ILE A 264 10.90 14.37 -3.44
N ASN A 265 12.07 15.02 -3.56
CA ASN A 265 12.32 16.36 -3.01
C ASN A 265 11.29 17.41 -3.43
N SER A 266 10.73 17.33 -4.64
CA SER A 266 9.69 18.25 -5.13
C SER A 266 8.37 18.13 -4.37
N GLU A 267 8.09 16.98 -3.76
CA GLU A 267 6.85 16.72 -3.01
C GLU A 267 7.01 16.89 -1.50
N VAL A 268 8.23 17.08 -0.98
CA VAL A 268 8.49 17.14 0.48
C VAL A 268 7.67 18.24 1.16
N ILE A 269 7.56 19.42 0.55
CA ILE A 269 6.76 20.53 1.09
C ILE A 269 5.28 20.12 1.17
N ARG A 270 4.74 19.54 0.09
CA ARG A 270 3.36 19.05 0.04
C ARG A 270 3.07 17.97 1.09
N ILE A 271 4.04 17.08 1.34
CA ILE A 271 3.95 16.08 2.41
C ILE A 271 3.87 16.78 3.78
N LEU A 272 4.81 17.69 4.07
CA LEU A 272 4.86 18.40 5.37
C LEU A 272 3.60 19.23 5.60
N ASP A 273 3.13 19.98 4.62
CA ASP A 273 1.92 20.79 4.72
C ASP A 273 0.69 19.95 5.11
N ALA A 274 0.58 18.75 4.54
CA ALA A 274 -0.56 17.88 4.78
C ALA A 274 -0.54 17.21 6.16
N VAL A 275 0.63 16.73 6.61
CA VAL A 275 0.69 15.81 7.77
C VAL A 275 1.44 16.35 8.98
N PHE A 276 2.28 17.37 8.86
CA PHE A 276 3.20 17.75 9.93
C PHE A 276 2.47 18.37 11.13
N THR A 277 1.94 19.58 10.97
CA THR A 277 1.31 20.35 12.06
C THR A 277 0.12 19.61 12.65
N CYS A 278 -0.76 19.09 11.80
CA CYS A 278 -1.98 18.42 12.23
C CYS A 278 -1.71 17.13 13.03
N THR A 279 -0.61 16.43 12.75
CA THR A 279 -0.19 15.26 13.54
C THR A 279 0.53 15.70 14.81
N LEU A 280 1.38 16.73 14.74
CA LEU A 280 2.10 17.22 15.92
C LEU A 280 1.14 17.65 17.03
N GLU A 281 0.08 18.38 16.69
CA GLU A 281 -1.01 18.79 17.61
C GLU A 281 -1.79 17.64 18.24
N MET A 282 -1.75 16.44 17.64
CA MET A 282 -2.34 15.24 18.22
C MET A 282 -1.41 14.63 19.26
N ILE A 283 -0.12 14.54 18.94
CA ILE A 283 0.83 13.73 19.71
C ILE A 283 1.54 14.50 20.82
N ASN A 284 1.49 15.84 20.81
CA ASN A 284 2.21 16.71 21.74
C ASN A 284 1.41 17.10 23.00
N ARG A 285 0.16 16.65 23.15
CA ARG A 285 -0.71 16.98 24.30
C ARG A 285 -0.36 16.16 25.54
N ASP A 286 -0.09 14.87 25.33
CA ASP A 286 0.29 13.92 26.37
C ASP A 286 1.33 12.92 25.81
N MET A 287 1.70 11.91 26.60
CA MET A 287 2.69 10.89 26.24
C MET A 287 2.08 9.51 25.95
N GLU A 288 0.74 9.39 25.94
CA GLU A 288 0.01 8.11 25.89
C GLU A 288 -0.88 7.94 24.66
N GLU A 289 -1.63 8.96 24.25
CA GLU A 289 -2.59 8.91 23.14
C GLU A 289 -1.91 8.81 21.76
N PHE A 290 -2.55 8.15 20.79
CA PHE A 290 -2.02 8.01 19.42
C PHE A 290 -0.58 7.43 19.31
N PRO A 291 -0.29 6.28 19.95
CA PRO A 291 1.06 5.69 19.92
C PRO A 291 1.52 5.28 18.51
N GLU A 292 0.60 4.81 17.65
CA GLU A 292 0.91 4.49 16.25
C GLU A 292 1.26 5.73 15.44
N HIS A 293 0.53 6.85 15.63
CA HIS A 293 0.84 8.11 14.96
C HIS A 293 2.20 8.64 15.39
N ARG A 294 2.54 8.59 16.69
CA ARG A 294 3.87 8.99 17.19
C ARG A 294 4.98 8.22 16.48
N LEU A 295 4.91 6.89 16.52
CA LEU A 295 5.94 6.05 15.91
C LEU A 295 6.11 6.35 14.42
N ASN A 296 5.00 6.41 13.68
CA ASN A 296 5.05 6.61 12.23
C ASN A 296 5.43 8.05 11.85
N PHE A 297 5.05 9.05 12.65
CA PHE A 297 5.42 10.45 12.46
C PHE A 297 6.93 10.63 12.55
N PHE A 298 7.56 10.11 13.60
CA PHE A 298 9.02 10.21 13.74
C PHE A 298 9.76 9.32 12.74
N SER A 299 9.19 8.19 12.33
CA SER A 299 9.73 7.39 11.23
C SER A 299 9.69 8.13 9.89
N LEU A 300 8.65 8.92 9.64
CA LEU A 300 8.57 9.81 8.47
C LEU A 300 9.60 10.93 8.55
N LEU A 301 9.73 11.60 9.70
CA LEU A 301 10.76 12.63 9.90
C LEU A 301 12.17 12.08 9.71
N GLN A 302 12.45 10.87 10.22
CA GLN A 302 13.73 10.20 10.00
C GLN A 302 14.00 9.96 8.52
N ALA A 303 13.02 9.46 7.77
CA ALA A 303 13.16 9.27 6.33
C ALA A 303 13.42 10.60 5.60
N LEU A 304 12.68 11.67 5.92
CA LEU A 304 12.85 12.99 5.32
C LEU A 304 14.21 13.61 5.65
N THR A 305 14.68 13.50 6.89
CA THR A 305 16.00 13.99 7.30
C THR A 305 17.10 13.25 6.56
N ARG A 306 16.99 11.92 6.44
CA ARG A 306 18.00 11.11 5.76
C ARG A 306 18.07 11.37 4.26
N GLU A 307 16.92 11.40 3.59
CA GLU A 307 16.86 11.38 2.12
C GLU A 307 16.71 12.78 1.50
N SER A 308 16.20 13.76 2.26
CA SER A 308 15.78 15.08 1.78
C SER A 308 16.29 16.24 2.65
N PHE A 309 17.40 16.07 3.37
CA PHE A 309 17.96 17.09 4.28
C PHE A 309 18.10 18.49 3.66
N LYS A 310 18.57 18.55 2.40
CA LYS A 310 18.74 19.82 1.67
C LYS A 310 17.44 20.61 1.54
N VAL A 311 16.31 19.92 1.41
CA VAL A 311 14.99 20.57 1.37
C VAL A 311 14.63 21.08 2.76
N LEU A 312 14.87 20.28 3.82
CA LEU A 312 14.54 20.66 5.20
C LEU A 312 15.27 21.93 5.66
N ILE A 313 16.57 22.05 5.38
CA ILE A 313 17.35 23.25 5.75
C ILE A 313 16.97 24.50 4.94
N SER A 314 16.24 24.32 3.83
CA SER A 314 15.76 25.41 2.98
C SER A 314 14.32 25.83 3.35
N LEU A 315 13.70 25.20 4.36
CA LEU A 315 12.38 25.56 4.85
C LEU A 315 12.39 26.92 5.56
N PRO A 316 11.23 27.59 5.68
CA PRO A 316 11.09 28.77 6.52
C PRO A 316 11.63 28.52 7.94
N PRO A 317 12.40 29.46 8.54
CA PRO A 317 13.05 29.24 9.84
C PRO A 317 12.10 28.81 10.96
N GLU A 318 10.86 29.29 10.94
CA GLU A 318 9.82 28.91 11.91
C GLU A 318 9.44 27.43 11.82
N LEU A 319 9.23 26.93 10.60
CA LEU A 319 8.90 25.53 10.37
C LEU A 319 10.08 24.61 10.68
N PHE A 320 11.30 25.01 10.28
CA PHE A 320 12.51 24.27 10.61
C PHE A 320 12.72 24.17 12.12
N ARG A 321 12.51 25.28 12.86
CA ARG A 321 12.56 25.26 14.32
C ARG A 321 11.53 24.30 14.93
N LEU A 322 10.30 24.30 14.41
CA LEU A 322 9.26 23.39 14.89
C LEU A 322 9.63 21.90 14.67
N ILE A 323 10.29 21.59 13.55
CA ILE A 323 10.85 20.24 13.30
C ILE A 323 11.90 19.90 14.36
N VAL A 324 12.83 20.80 14.64
CA VAL A 324 13.87 20.58 15.68
C VAL A 324 13.24 20.38 17.06
N ASP A 325 12.26 21.20 17.43
CA ASP A 325 11.55 21.07 18.71
C ASP A 325 10.83 19.71 18.83
N ALA A 326 10.21 19.24 17.75
CA ALA A 326 9.59 17.92 17.69
C ALA A 326 10.62 16.78 17.85
N VAL A 327 11.81 16.90 17.24
CA VAL A 327 12.89 15.92 17.39
C VAL A 327 13.41 15.87 18.83
N VAL A 328 13.61 17.03 19.46
CA VAL A 328 14.03 17.11 20.87
C VAL A 328 12.98 16.48 21.79
N TRP A 329 11.70 16.68 21.48
CA TRP A 329 10.61 16.04 22.20
C TRP A 329 10.66 14.51 22.06
N ALA A 330 10.86 13.99 20.85
CA ALA A 330 11.00 12.54 20.62
C ALA A 330 12.15 11.92 21.40
N PHE A 331 13.32 12.58 21.44
CA PHE A 331 14.48 12.11 22.18
C PHE A 331 14.21 11.96 23.69
N LYS A 332 13.35 12.81 24.26
CA LYS A 332 12.98 12.78 25.68
C LYS A 332 11.77 11.87 25.97
N HIS A 333 11.29 11.15 24.98
CA HIS A 333 10.06 10.36 25.09
C HIS A 333 10.25 9.11 25.98
N THR A 334 9.19 8.70 26.67
CA THR A 334 9.20 7.51 27.55
C THR A 334 9.20 6.20 26.75
N MET A 335 8.45 6.14 25.65
CA MET A 335 8.50 5.04 24.69
C MET A 335 9.90 4.91 24.05
N ARG A 336 10.58 3.79 24.33
CA ARG A 336 11.96 3.51 23.89
C ARG A 336 12.15 3.63 22.38
N ASN A 337 11.25 3.08 21.59
CA ASN A 337 11.30 3.14 20.13
C ASN A 337 11.26 4.58 19.60
N VAL A 338 10.42 5.46 20.17
CA VAL A 338 10.39 6.89 19.78
C VAL A 338 11.66 7.60 20.21
N ALA A 339 12.17 7.33 21.42
CA ALA A 339 13.41 7.91 21.92
C ALA A 339 14.63 7.52 21.06
N GLU A 340 14.72 6.26 20.63
CA GLU A 340 15.81 5.80 19.74
C GLU A 340 15.73 6.47 18.35
N ILE A 341 14.53 6.66 17.79
CA ILE A 341 14.37 7.41 16.53
C ILE A 341 14.79 8.87 16.73
N GLY A 342 14.36 9.52 17.82
CA GLY A 342 14.76 10.89 18.16
C GLY A 342 16.28 11.02 18.32
N LYS A 343 16.92 10.05 18.97
CA LYS A 343 18.38 9.99 19.08
C LYS A 343 19.05 9.85 17.72
N SER A 344 18.55 8.96 16.85
CA SER A 344 19.07 8.80 15.49
C SER A 344 18.93 10.08 14.67
N LEU A 345 17.86 10.83 14.85
CA LEU A 345 17.58 12.09 14.15
C LEU A 345 18.50 13.24 14.56
N ILE A 346 18.98 13.24 15.81
CA ILE A 346 19.94 14.24 16.30
C ILE A 346 21.36 13.94 15.79
N LEU A 347 21.67 12.66 15.53
CA LEU A 347 23.00 12.20 15.13
C LEU A 347 23.19 12.12 13.60
N SER A 348 22.10 12.19 12.83
CA SER A 348 22.10 12.25 11.36
C SER A 348 22.30 13.68 10.88
#